data_AF-A0A920B3C9-F1
#
_entry.id   AF-A0A920B3C9-F1
#
_cell.length_a   1.000
_cell.length_b   1.000
_cell.length_c   1.000
_cell.angle_alpha   90.00
_cell.angle_beta   90.00
_cell.angle_gamma   90.00
#
_symmetry.space_group_name_H-M   'P 1'
#
loop_
_entity.id
_entity.type
_entity.pdbx_description
1 polymer ?
#
loop_
_entity_poly.entity_id
_entity_poly.type
_entity_poly.pdbx_seq_one_letter_code
_entity_poly.pdbx_strand_id
1 'polypeptide(L)'
;MNNLSILNAKRIVIKIGSSLLFSNNKFNSKWLDSLIEDVISLRKKNIDILIVASGSVSLGKIYLNIEKRKLRIHEKQACAACGQAILMNNFKKTFEKKKLAVAQILLTYSDTEDRKKSLNSRETIFELLRCKRNSYC
;
A
#
# COMPACT_ATOMS: atom_id res chain seq x y z
N MET A 1 -1.30 -16.80 26.80
CA MET A 1 -1.47 -16.10 25.51
C MET A 1 -0.26 -15.22 25.29
N ASN A 2 0.55 -15.47 24.26
CA ASN A 2 1.72 -14.65 23.98
C ASN A 2 1.24 -13.23 23.65
N ASN A 3 1.58 -12.26 24.50
CA ASN A 3 1.38 -10.85 24.21
C ASN A 3 2.21 -10.50 22.97
N LEU A 4 1.57 -10.50 21.80
CA LEU A 4 2.08 -9.96 20.55
C LEU A 4 2.21 -8.44 20.72
N SER A 5 3.22 -8.01 21.47
CA SER A 5 3.56 -6.61 21.58
C SER A 5 4.16 -6.16 20.25
N ILE A 6 3.58 -5.12 19.65
CA ILE A 6 4.13 -4.46 18.47
C ILE A 6 5.58 -4.02 18.68
N LEU A 7 5.98 -3.80 19.94
CA LEU A 7 7.34 -3.38 20.32
C LEU A 7 8.40 -4.43 20.02
N ASN A 8 8.03 -5.71 19.95
CA ASN A 8 8.94 -6.83 19.67
C ASN A 8 8.76 -7.42 18.28
N ALA A 9 7.91 -6.81 17.43
CA ALA A 9 7.63 -7.33 16.10
C ALA A 9 8.81 -7.10 15.15
N LYS A 10 9.27 -8.16 14.49
CA LYS A 10 10.28 -8.06 13.40
C LYS A 10 9.67 -7.56 12.09
N ARG A 11 8.35 -7.68 11.94
CA ARG A 11 7.60 -7.31 10.74
C ARG A 11 6.22 -6.80 11.11
N ILE A 12 5.79 -5.72 10.48
CA ILE A 12 4.49 -5.09 10.68
C ILE A 12 3.80 -4.91 9.32
N VAL A 13 2.53 -5.32 9.26
CA VAL A 13 1.65 -5.06 8.12
C VAL A 13 0.68 -3.95 8.51
N ILE A 14 0.76 -2.82 7.83
CA ILE A 14 -0.08 -1.64 8.07
C ILE A 14 -1.22 -1.65 7.06
N LYS A 15 -2.44 -1.97 7.50
CA LYS A 15 -3.62 -1.88 6.65
C LYS A 15 -4.24 -0.49 6.74
N ILE A 16 -4.43 0.14 5.59
CA ILE A 16 -4.95 1.51 5.48
C ILE A 16 -6.34 1.49 4.82
N GLY A 17 -7.32 2.04 5.54
CA GLY A 17 -8.67 2.29 5.02
C GLY A 17 -8.71 3.48 4.06
N SER A 18 -9.61 3.45 3.09
CA SER A 18 -9.76 4.54 2.11
C SER A 18 -10.10 5.89 2.75
N SER A 19 -10.83 5.91 3.87
CA SER A 19 -11.17 7.15 4.59
C SER A 19 -9.96 7.94 5.11
N LEU A 20 -8.82 7.28 5.33
CA LEU A 20 -7.59 7.94 5.79
C LEU A 20 -6.81 8.55 4.61
N LEU A 21 -6.76 7.82 3.49
CA LEU A 21 -6.08 8.25 2.27
C LEU A 21 -6.87 9.27 1.46
N PHE A 22 -8.17 9.44 1.74
CA PHE A 22 -9.06 10.29 0.97
C PHE A 22 -9.90 11.17 1.87
N SER A 23 -9.81 12.48 1.64
CA SER A 23 -10.66 13.49 2.27
C SER A 23 -11.06 14.51 1.21
N ASN A 24 -12.32 14.96 1.23
CA ASN A 24 -12.85 15.98 0.32
C ASN A 24 -12.56 15.73 -1.17
N ASN A 25 -12.76 14.49 -1.65
CA ASN A 25 -12.48 14.05 -3.02
C ASN A 25 -11.02 14.25 -3.46
N LYS A 26 -10.07 14.35 -2.53
CA LYS A 26 -8.64 14.48 -2.80
C LYS A 26 -7.84 13.47 -2.00
N PHE A 27 -6.67 13.13 -2.52
CA PHE A 27 -5.71 12.29 -1.80
C PHE A 27 -5.15 13.06 -0.60
N ASN A 28 -5.18 12.46 0.59
CA ASN A 28 -4.72 13.06 1.83
C ASN A 28 -3.20 12.87 1.98
N SER A 29 -2.43 13.64 1.22
CA SER A 29 -0.97 13.54 1.23
C SER A 29 -0.37 13.84 2.60
N LYS A 30 -0.93 14.80 3.34
CA LYS A 30 -0.47 15.18 4.69
C LYS A 30 -0.53 14.01 5.67
N TRP A 31 -1.62 13.23 5.63
CA TRP A 31 -1.75 12.05 6.46
C TRP A 31 -0.74 10.97 6.05
N LEU A 32 -0.55 10.74 4.75
CA LEU A 32 0.46 9.79 4.28
C LEU A 32 1.89 10.23 4.64
N ASP A 33 2.20 11.53 4.57
CA ASP A 33 3.48 12.10 5.01
C ASP A 33 3.74 11.76 6.49
N SER A 34 2.74 11.95 7.37
CA SER A 34 2.85 11.57 8.78
C SER A 34 3.10 10.07 8.97
N LEU A 35 2.37 9.22 8.25
CA LEU A 35 2.56 7.78 8.33
C LEU A 35 3.98 7.37 7.90
N ILE A 36 4.55 8.03 6.89
CA ILE A 36 5.88 7.70 6.40
C ILE A 36 6.95 8.02 7.46
N GLU A 37 6.78 9.07 8.27
CA GLU A 37 7.69 9.33 9.40
C GLU A 37 7.67 8.18 10.42
N ASP A 38 6.49 7.64 10.74
CA ASP A 38 6.37 6.46 11.60
C ASP A 38 7.05 5.23 10.97
N VAL A 39 6.84 5.02 9.66
CA VAL A 39 7.51 3.94 8.90
C VAL A 39 9.03 4.10 8.95
N ILE A 40 9.56 5.31 8.79
CA ILE A 40 11.00 5.58 8.89
C ILE A 40 11.51 5.23 10.29
N SER A 41 10.79 5.64 11.33
CA SER A 41 11.13 5.34 12.74
C SER A 41 11.20 3.83 13.00
N LEU A 42 10.22 3.07 12.50
CA LEU A 42 10.20 1.61 12.64
C LEU A 42 11.31 0.94 11.83
N ARG A 43 11.58 1.41 10.60
CA ARG A 43 12.67 0.87 9.77
C ARG A 43 14.05 1.10 10.39
N LYS A 44 14.26 2.23 11.08
CA LYS A 44 15.51 2.48 11.85
C LYS A 44 15.73 1.45 12.96
N LYS A 45 14.67 0.81 13.45
CA LYS A 45 14.71 -0.30 14.41
C LYS A 45 14.84 -1.67 13.74
N ASN A 46 15.18 -1.73 12.44
CA ASN A 46 15.24 -2.96 11.64
C ASN A 46 13.91 -3.74 11.58
N ILE A 47 12.78 -3.04 11.64
CA ILE A 47 11.46 -3.65 11.47
C ILE A 47 11.04 -3.58 10.00
N ASP A 48 10.66 -4.73 9.44
CA ASP A 48 10.10 -4.83 8.09
C ASP A 48 8.68 -4.25 8.05
N ILE A 49 8.40 -3.39 7.06
CA ILE A 49 7.09 -2.76 6.91
C ILE A 49 6.46 -3.14 5.58
N LEU A 50 5.23 -3.63 5.63
CA LEU A 50 4.36 -3.81 4.47
C LEU A 50 3.13 -2.92 4.63
N ILE A 51 2.67 -2.31 3.53
CA ILE A 51 1.47 -1.47 3.53
C ILE A 51 0.41 -2.11 2.64
N VAL A 52 -0.79 -2.27 3.18
CA VAL A 52 -1.98 -2.75 2.47
C VAL A 52 -2.98 -1.61 2.38
N ALA A 53 -3.05 -0.95 1.23
CA ALA A 53 -3.92 0.20 1.01
C ALA A 53 -5.21 -0.18 0.26
N SER A 54 -6.30 0.48 0.63
CA SER A 54 -7.58 0.45 -0.10
C SER A 54 -7.85 1.80 -0.77
N GLY A 55 -8.92 1.90 -1.57
CA GLY A 55 -9.41 3.17 -2.12
C GLY A 55 -9.15 3.42 -3.61
N SER A 56 -8.59 2.46 -4.34
CA SER A 56 -8.43 2.54 -5.80
C SER A 56 -9.77 2.78 -6.53
N VAL A 57 -10.85 2.09 -6.14
CA VAL A 57 -12.18 2.32 -6.74
C VAL A 57 -12.66 3.75 -6.52
N SER A 58 -12.54 4.28 -5.30
CA SER A 58 -12.97 5.66 -4.98
C SER A 58 -12.18 6.70 -5.78
N LEU A 59 -10.87 6.48 -5.95
CA LEU A 59 -10.03 7.30 -6.81
C LEU A 59 -10.47 7.23 -8.28
N GLY A 60 -10.72 6.03 -8.78
CA GLY A 60 -11.16 5.83 -10.14
C GLY A 60 -12.48 6.54 -10.43
N LYS A 61 -13.43 6.53 -9.49
CA LYS A 61 -14.68 7.27 -9.63
C LYS A 61 -14.44 8.77 -9.82
N ILE A 62 -13.57 9.36 -9.01
CA ILE A 62 -13.22 10.79 -9.12
C ILE A 62 -12.52 11.06 -10.44
N TYR A 63 -11.54 10.22 -10.79
CA TYR A 63 -10.76 10.37 -12.02
C TYR A 63 -11.60 10.26 -13.30
N LEU A 64 -12.57 9.34 -13.31
CA LEU A 64 -13.47 9.09 -14.44
C LEU A 64 -14.74 9.96 -14.40
N ASN A 65 -14.83 10.92 -13.47
CA ASN A 65 -16.01 11.77 -13.27
C ASN A 65 -17.33 10.98 -13.14
N ILE A 66 -17.29 9.83 -12.45
CA ILE A 66 -18.49 9.00 -12.24
C ILE A 66 -19.25 9.49 -11.00
N GLU A 67 -20.51 9.83 -11.21
CA GLU A 67 -21.43 10.30 -10.18
C GLU A 67 -21.62 9.31 -9.01
N LYS A 68 -22.23 9.80 -7.93
CA LYS A 68 -22.56 9.00 -6.74
C LYS A 68 -23.72 8.04 -7.03
N ARG A 69 -23.41 6.95 -7.73
CA ARG A 69 -24.30 5.79 -7.92
C ARG A 69 -23.61 4.47 -7.58
N LYS A 70 -24.43 3.42 -7.47
CA LYS A 70 -23.97 2.03 -7.35
C LYS A 70 -23.32 1.62 -8.69
N LEU A 71 -22.13 1.06 -8.59
CA LEU A 71 -21.37 0.57 -9.74
C LEU A 71 -21.63 -0.92 -9.97
N ARG A 72 -21.79 -1.30 -11.25
CA ARG A 72 -21.69 -2.69 -11.70
C ARG A 72 -20.24 -3.18 -11.57
N ILE A 73 -20.03 -4.49 -11.66
CA ILE A 73 -18.70 -5.09 -11.43
C ILE A 73 -17.62 -4.56 -12.39
N HIS A 74 -17.92 -4.50 -13.70
CA HIS A 74 -16.98 -3.99 -14.70
C HIS A 74 -16.65 -2.51 -14.47
N GLU A 75 -17.61 -1.72 -14.02
CA GLU A 75 -17.38 -0.30 -13.68
C GLU A 75 -16.49 -0.16 -12.45
N LYS A 76 -16.67 -1.01 -11.43
CA LYS A 76 -15.76 -1.07 -10.28
C LYS A 76 -14.35 -1.45 -10.71
N GLN A 77 -14.20 -2.41 -11.62
CA GLN A 77 -12.91 -2.85 -12.14
C GLN A 77 -12.23 -1.74 -12.95
N ALA A 78 -12.96 -1.04 -13.82
CA ALA A 78 -12.46 0.11 -14.56
C ALA A 78 -11.99 1.23 -13.61
N CYS A 79 -12.81 1.54 -12.59
CA CYS A 79 -12.42 2.50 -11.55
C CYS A 79 -11.17 2.02 -10.80
N ALA A 80 -11.13 0.76 -10.38
CA ALA A 80 -9.98 0.20 -9.66
C ALA A 80 -8.70 0.28 -10.51
N ALA A 81 -8.76 -0.04 -11.81
CA ALA A 81 -7.61 0.02 -12.70
C ALA A 81 -7.04 1.44 -12.81
N CYS A 82 -7.89 2.43 -13.11
CA CYS A 82 -7.46 3.84 -13.18
C CYS A 82 -6.97 4.35 -11.82
N GLY A 83 -7.74 4.11 -10.77
CA GLY A 83 -7.44 4.61 -9.45
C GLY A 83 -6.24 3.92 -8.79
N GLN A 84 -5.91 2.68 -9.17
CA GLN A 84 -4.72 1.99 -8.68
C GLN A 84 -3.44 2.67 -9.19
N ALA A 85 -3.39 3.06 -10.46
CA ALA A 85 -2.26 3.80 -11.02
C ALA A 85 -2.05 5.14 -10.29
N ILE A 86 -3.15 5.85 -10.01
CA ILE A 86 -3.13 7.12 -9.27
C ILE A 86 -2.70 6.91 -7.81
N LEU A 87 -3.24 5.88 -7.15
CA LEU A 87 -2.89 5.52 -5.78
C LEU A 87 -1.40 5.25 -5.67
N MET A 88 -0.86 4.39 -6.54
CA MET A 88 0.55 4.05 -6.54
C MET A 88 1.43 5.26 -6.85
N ASN A 89 1.04 6.12 -7.78
CA ASN A 89 1.78 7.35 -8.08
C ASN A 89 1.85 8.29 -6.86
N ASN A 90 0.76 8.43 -6.10
CA ASN A 90 0.77 9.20 -4.86
C ASN A 90 1.70 8.59 -3.81
N PHE A 91 1.63 7.27 -3.59
CA PHE A 91 2.56 6.58 -2.70
C PHE A 91 4.01 6.76 -3.12
N LYS A 92 4.32 6.53 -4.40
CA LYS A 92 5.66 6.69 -4.98
C LYS A 92 6.21 8.10 -4.74
N LYS A 93 5.45 9.14 -5.14
CA LYS A 93 5.86 10.54 -4.94
C LYS A 93 6.13 10.87 -3.48
N THR A 94 5.29 10.40 -2.56
CA THR A 94 5.45 10.70 -1.13
C THR A 94 6.66 9.96 -0.52
N PHE A 95 6.88 8.69 -0.87
CA PHE A 95 8.03 7.92 -0.41
C PHE A 95 9.35 8.45 -1.00
N GLU A 96 9.36 8.86 -2.27
CA GLU A 96 10.55 9.42 -2.93
C GLU A 96 11.03 10.73 -2.29
N LYS A 97 10.12 11.59 -1.82
CA LYS A 97 10.48 12.79 -1.03
C LYS A 97 11.33 12.47 0.20
N LYS A 98 11.18 11.26 0.74
CA LYS A 98 11.92 10.75 1.91
C LYS A 98 13.06 9.81 1.51
N LYS A 99 13.42 9.77 0.22
CA LYS A 99 14.46 8.89 -0.35
C LYS A 99 14.22 7.40 -0.07
N LEU A 100 12.96 7.00 0.02
CA LEU A 100 12.54 5.61 0.19
C LEU A 100 12.01 5.05 -1.14
N ALA A 101 12.44 3.84 -1.48
CA ALA A 101 11.83 3.08 -2.57
C ALA A 101 10.55 2.40 -2.08
N VAL A 102 9.59 2.25 -2.99
CA VAL A 102 8.36 1.49 -2.78
C VAL A 102 8.06 0.66 -4.02
N ALA A 103 7.55 -0.55 -3.82
CA ALA A 103 7.14 -1.45 -4.89
C ALA A 103 5.65 -1.77 -4.78
N GLN A 104 4.99 -1.92 -5.92
CA GLN A 104 3.60 -2.35 -5.98
C GLN A 104 3.52 -3.87 -6.09
N ILE A 105 2.62 -4.47 -5.31
CA ILE A 105 2.24 -5.86 -5.44
C ILE A 105 0.71 -5.91 -5.53
N LEU A 106 0.19 -6.60 -6.55
CA LEU A 106 -1.24 -6.89 -6.68
C LEU A 106 -1.42 -8.39 -6.60
N LEU A 107 -2.22 -8.84 -5.63
CA LEU A 107 -2.55 -10.24 -5.42
C LEU A 107 -4.06 -10.39 -5.31
N THR A 108 -4.54 -11.52 -5.76
CA THR A 108 -5.90 -12.01 -5.59
C THR A 108 -5.90 -13.19 -4.63
N TYR A 109 -7.09 -13.55 -4.15
CA TYR A 109 -7.26 -14.78 -3.37
C TYR A 109 -6.80 -16.03 -4.15
N SER A 110 -6.98 -16.07 -5.47
CA SER A 110 -6.54 -17.21 -6.28
C SER A 110 -5.01 -17.39 -6.30
N ASP A 111 -4.24 -16.34 -6.02
CA ASP A 111 -2.79 -16.41 -5.93
C ASP A 111 -2.33 -17.07 -4.61
N THR A 112 -3.19 -17.12 -3.59
CA THR A 112 -2.89 -17.79 -2.31
C THR A 112 -3.31 -19.26 -2.29
N GLU A 113 -4.31 -19.63 -3.09
CA GLU A 113 -4.81 -21.01 -3.20
C GLU A 113 -3.91 -21.90 -4.06
N ASP A 114 -3.24 -21.33 -5.08
CA ASP A 114 -2.26 -22.05 -5.86
C ASP A 114 -0.89 -22.06 -5.15
N ARG A 115 -0.38 -23.25 -4.84
CA ARG A 115 0.91 -23.41 -4.12
C ARG A 115 2.07 -22.69 -4.82
N LYS A 116 2.17 -22.78 -6.14
CA LYS A 116 3.29 -22.20 -6.90
C LYS A 116 3.18 -20.67 -6.90
N LYS A 117 2.00 -20.11 -7.14
CA LYS A 117 1.76 -18.65 -7.10
C LYS A 117 1.97 -18.09 -5.70
N SER A 118 1.52 -18.81 -4.68
CA SER A 118 1.69 -18.42 -3.28
C SER A 118 3.16 -18.36 -2.89
N LEU A 119 3.94 -19.38 -3.28
CA LEU A 119 5.40 -19.37 -3.10
C LEU A 119 6.05 -18.21 -3.85
N ASN A 120 5.74 -18.02 -5.13
CA ASN A 120 6.31 -16.91 -5.92
C ASN A 120 6.00 -15.54 -5.32
N SER A 121 4.77 -15.34 -4.85
CA SER A 121 4.34 -14.10 -4.21
C SER A 121 5.10 -13.86 -2.91
N ARG A 122 5.25 -14.90 -2.08
CA ARG A 122 6.01 -14.85 -0.83
C ARG A 122 7.48 -14.52 -1.08
N GLU A 123 8.13 -15.23 -2.00
CA GLU A 123 9.54 -15.01 -2.30
C GLU A 123 9.77 -13.62 -2.88
N THR A 124 8.86 -13.12 -3.72
CA THR A 124 8.91 -11.72 -4.23
C THR A 124 8.82 -10.71 -3.08
N ILE A 125 7.90 -10.91 -2.14
CA ILE A 125 7.77 -10.04 -0.95
C ILE A 125 9.05 -10.08 -0.11
N PHE A 126 9.61 -11.27 0.15
CA PHE A 126 10.84 -11.40 0.95
C PHE A 126 12.05 -10.81 0.25
N GLU A 127 12.16 -10.96 -1.07
CA GLU A 127 13.23 -10.32 -1.84
C GLU A 127 13.13 -8.79 -1.73
N LEU A 128 11.93 -8.22 -1.91
CA LEU A 128 11.71 -6.78 -1.78
C LEU A 128 12.06 -6.24 -0.38
N LEU A 129 11.78 -7.01 0.67
CA LEU A 129 12.14 -6.63 2.05
C LEU A 129 13.66 -6.74 2.29
N ARG A 130 14.32 -7.70 1.63
CA ARG A 130 15.78 -7.86 1.66
C ARG A 130 16.50 -6.77 0.87
N CYS A 131 15.93 -6.31 -0.24
CA CYS A 131 16.43 -5.21 -1.06
C CYS A 131 16.39 -3.88 -0.28
N LYS A 132 17.40 -3.66 0.56
CA LYS A 132 17.65 -2.35 1.17
C LYS A 132 18.41 -1.53 0.14
N ARG A 133 17.77 -0.53 -0.50
CA ARG A 133 18.57 0.60 -1.00
C ARG A 133 19.26 1.17 0.24
N ASN A 134 20.60 1.04 0.28
CA ASN A 134 21.43 1.73 1.25
C ASN A 134 21.24 3.23 1.05
N SER A 135 20.24 3.81 1.71
CA SER A 135 20.09 5.26 1.81
C SER A 135 20.92 5.77 2.99
N TYR A 136 22.23 5.53 2.93
CA TYR A 136 23.27 6.26 3.66
C TYR A 136 24.45 6.49 2.71
N CYS A 137 24.23 7.41 1.77
CA CYS A 137 25.27 8.31 1.27
C CYS A 137 24.67 9.71 1.39
#